data_AF-A0A0Q7SKW0-F1
#
_entry.id   AF-A0A0Q7SKW0-F1
#
_cell.length_a   1.000
_cell.length_b   1.000
_cell.length_c   1.000
_cell.angle_alpha   90.00
_cell.angle_beta   90.00
_cell.angle_gamma   90.00
#
_symmetry.space_group_name_H-M   'P 1'
#
loop_
_entity.id
_entity.type
_entity.pdbx_description
1 polymer ?
#
loop_
_entity_poly.entity_id
_entity_poly.type
_entity_poly.pdbx_seq_one_letter_code
_entity_poly.pdbx_strand_id
1 'polypeptide(L)'
;MSILGNILGKIFKRRETATPTAAPAPTAAPTTTTTTFAPAAAAPVDVDGILDFMNEQRDQKLNWRTSIVDLMKLTGMDSTLAERRELAGELGYTGDTSDTASMNIWLHRQVIQRIKDNGGQIRDMTD
;
A
#
# COMPACT_ATOMS: atom_id res chain seq x y z
N MET A 1 10.04 -14.07 -7.67
CA MET A 1 9.03 -13.66 -6.67
C MET A 1 8.54 -12.29 -7.10
N SER A 2 7.24 -12.13 -7.39
CA SER A 2 6.73 -10.88 -7.96
C SER A 2 6.90 -9.68 -7.02
N ILE A 3 7.53 -8.62 -7.51
CA ILE A 3 7.74 -7.35 -6.78
C ILE A 3 6.42 -6.77 -6.30
N LEU A 4 5.43 -6.72 -7.19
CA LEU A 4 4.09 -6.24 -6.91
C LEU A 4 3.44 -6.99 -5.75
N GLY A 5 3.51 -8.33 -5.78
CA GLY A 5 2.96 -9.18 -4.73
C GLY A 5 3.65 -8.97 -3.38
N ASN A 6 4.94 -8.68 -3.37
CA ASN A 6 5.69 -8.44 -2.15
C ASN A 6 5.41 -7.03 -1.57
N ILE A 7 5.21 -6.01 -2.42
CA ILE A 7 4.69 -4.68 -2.02
C ILE A 7 3.32 -4.82 -1.35
N LEU A 8 2.37 -5.45 -2.07
CA LEU A 8 1.01 -5.69 -1.57
C LEU A 8 1.05 -6.47 -0.26
N GLY A 9 1.79 -7.58 -0.24
CA GLY A 9 1.98 -8.43 0.93
C GLY A 9 2.49 -7.64 2.14
N LYS A 10 3.50 -6.78 1.98
CA LYS A 10 4.01 -5.96 3.09
C LYS A 10 3.00 -4.94 3.60
N ILE A 11 2.26 -4.29 2.70
CA ILE A 11 1.23 -3.31 3.08
C ILE A 11 0.09 -4.03 3.83
N PHE A 12 -0.43 -5.11 3.25
CA PHE A 12 -1.56 -5.87 3.81
C PHE A 12 -1.22 -6.71 5.03
N LYS A 13 0.04 -7.13 5.19
CA LYS A 13 0.54 -7.80 6.39
C LYS A 13 0.78 -6.80 7.52
N ARG A 14 1.24 -5.58 7.20
CA ARG A 14 1.36 -4.51 8.19
C ARG A 14 -0.02 -4.08 8.71
N ARG A 15 -1.11 -4.23 7.93
CA ARG A 15 -2.49 -4.15 8.45
C ARG A 15 -2.77 -5.17 9.57
N GLU A 16 -2.28 -6.40 9.52
CA GLU A 16 -2.54 -7.37 10.59
C GLU A 16 -1.86 -6.98 11.92
N THR A 17 -0.78 -6.19 11.82
CA THR A 17 -0.06 -5.66 12.98
C THR A 17 -0.53 -4.26 13.38
N ALA A 18 -1.06 -3.49 12.44
CA ALA A 18 -1.57 -2.13 12.60
C ALA A 18 -3.10 -2.07 12.63
N THR A 19 -3.79 -3.22 12.65
CA THR A 19 -5.21 -3.26 13.00
C THR A 19 -5.30 -2.52 14.32
N PRO A 20 -6.10 -1.44 14.41
CA PRO A 20 -6.47 -0.96 15.72
C PRO A 20 -7.07 -2.19 16.38
N THR A 21 -6.44 -2.61 17.47
CA THR A 21 -7.12 -3.31 18.54
C THR A 21 -8.47 -2.61 18.68
N ALA A 22 -9.51 -3.17 18.05
CA ALA A 22 -10.84 -3.12 18.60
C ALA A 22 -10.64 -3.83 19.92
N ALA A 23 -10.27 -3.05 20.93
CA ALA A 23 -10.21 -3.51 22.28
C ALA A 23 -11.57 -4.17 22.51
N PRO A 24 -11.63 -5.44 22.94
CA PRO A 24 -12.84 -5.89 23.59
C PRO A 24 -12.95 -5.00 24.82
N ALA A 25 -13.76 -3.94 24.71
CA ALA A 25 -14.08 -3.09 25.84
C ALA A 25 -14.59 -4.04 26.94
N PRO A 26 -14.00 -4.02 28.16
CA PRO A 26 -14.50 -4.86 29.23
C PRO A 26 -15.94 -4.43 29.51
N THR A 27 -16.84 -5.39 29.35
CA THR A 27 -18.25 -5.36 29.69
C THR A 27 -18.50 -4.60 30.99
N ALA A 28 -19.23 -3.49 30.89
CA ALA A 28 -19.95 -2.89 32.00
C ALA A 28 -21.41 -2.66 31.59
N ALA A 29 -22.27 -3.56 32.12
CA ALA A 29 -23.72 -3.45 32.30
C ALA A 29 -24.65 -3.37 31.07
N PRO A 30 -25.84 -4.02 31.13
CA PRO A 30 -26.74 -4.15 30.00
C PRO A 30 -27.63 -2.91 29.88
N THR A 31 -27.55 -2.20 28.76
CA THR A 31 -28.66 -1.35 28.32
C THR A 31 -28.95 -1.59 26.85
N THR A 32 -30.19 -1.98 26.63
CA THR A 32 -30.84 -2.30 25.37
C THR A 32 -30.75 -1.13 24.39
N THR A 33 -29.90 -1.23 23.38
CA THR A 33 -30.08 -0.51 22.11
C THR A 33 -29.75 -1.44 20.96
N THR A 34 -30.77 -1.75 20.17
CA THR A 34 -30.69 -2.48 18.92
C THR A 34 -29.85 -1.68 17.93
N THR A 35 -28.54 -1.91 17.92
CA THR A 35 -27.67 -1.48 16.82
C THR A 35 -27.34 -2.72 16.01
N THR A 36 -28.01 -2.82 14.86
CA THR A 36 -27.71 -3.76 13.78
C THR A 36 -26.19 -3.87 13.62
N PHE A 37 -25.64 -5.02 14.03
CA PHE A 37 -24.31 -5.46 13.59
C PHE A 37 -24.44 -5.73 12.10
N ALA A 38 -24.27 -4.69 11.29
CA ALA A 38 -23.86 -4.88 9.92
C ALA A 38 -22.54 -5.67 9.99
N PRO A 39 -22.37 -6.76 9.22
CA PRO A 39 -21.07 -7.40 9.14
C PRO A 39 -20.09 -6.30 8.78
N ALA A 40 -19.04 -6.14 9.58
CA ALA A 40 -17.99 -5.17 9.31
C ALA A 40 -17.49 -5.47 7.91
N ALA A 41 -18.02 -4.73 6.93
CA ALA A 41 -17.58 -4.78 5.55
C ALA A 41 -16.08 -4.54 5.65
N ALA A 42 -15.29 -5.52 5.20
CA ALA A 42 -13.85 -5.50 5.33
C ALA A 42 -13.35 -4.09 5.07
N ALA A 43 -12.92 -3.40 6.13
CA ALA A 43 -12.68 -1.97 6.05
C ALA A 43 -11.63 -1.77 4.96
N PRO A 44 -11.88 -0.87 3.99
CA PRO A 44 -10.89 -0.58 2.96
C PRO A 44 -9.57 -0.24 3.64
N VAL A 45 -8.50 -0.86 3.16
CA VAL A 45 -7.20 -0.80 3.83
C VAL A 45 -6.64 0.59 3.59
N ASP A 46 -6.48 1.38 4.64
CA ASP A 46 -5.87 2.70 4.51
C ASP A 46 -4.37 2.55 4.25
N VAL A 47 -3.99 2.58 2.97
CA VAL A 47 -2.62 2.35 2.52
C VAL A 47 -1.78 3.60 2.72
N ASP A 48 -2.37 4.80 2.62
CA ASP A 48 -1.66 6.05 2.89
C ASP A 48 -1.12 6.08 4.33
N GLY A 49 -1.95 5.79 5.34
CA GLY A 49 -1.52 5.73 6.72
C GLY A 49 -0.50 4.62 6.99
N ILE A 50 -0.63 3.46 6.33
CA ILE A 50 0.36 2.38 6.46
C ILE A 50 1.71 2.81 5.88
N LEU A 51 1.72 3.40 4.69
CA LEU A 51 2.94 3.86 4.02
C LEU A 51 3.56 5.06 4.76
N ASP A 52 2.75 5.97 5.30
CA ASP A 52 3.24 7.07 6.12
C ASP A 52 3.87 6.58 7.42
N PHE A 53 3.20 5.68 8.15
CA PHE A 53 3.76 5.03 9.34
C PHE A 53 5.03 4.23 9.05
N MET A 54 5.14 3.62 7.86
CA MET A 54 6.38 2.99 7.40
C MET A 54 7.49 4.01 7.17
N ASN A 55 7.13 5.19 6.67
CA ASN A 55 8.05 6.25 6.32
C ASN A 55 8.59 6.93 7.58
N GLU A 56 7.74 7.11 8.58
CA GLU A 56 8.12 7.61 9.91
C GLU A 56 9.08 6.65 10.64
N GLN A 57 8.95 5.33 10.41
CA GLN A 57 9.89 4.34 10.94
C GLN A 57 11.23 4.28 10.20
N ARG A 58 11.38 5.02 9.09
CA ARG A 58 12.64 5.14 8.37
C ARG A 58 13.34 6.42 8.78
N ASP A 59 14.66 6.37 8.90
CA ASP A 59 15.49 7.55 9.08
C ASP A 59 15.45 8.51 7.87
N GLN A 60 15.01 8.02 6.72
CA GLN A 60 14.92 8.77 5.48
C GLN A 60 13.47 8.97 5.05
N LYS A 61 13.12 10.22 4.74
CA LYS A 61 11.81 10.59 4.20
C LYS A 61 11.72 10.21 2.73
N LEU A 62 11.03 9.11 2.45
CA LEU A 62 10.82 8.54 1.12
C LEU A 62 9.56 9.15 0.48
N ASN A 63 9.66 9.61 -0.76
CA ASN A 63 8.55 10.21 -1.51
C ASN A 63 7.76 9.16 -2.31
N TRP A 64 7.20 8.17 -1.61
CA TRP A 64 6.46 7.06 -2.24
C TRP A 64 5.24 7.51 -3.06
N ARG A 65 4.74 8.74 -2.82
CA ARG A 65 3.61 9.37 -3.52
C ARG A 65 3.91 9.79 -4.95
N THR A 66 5.17 10.08 -5.27
CA THR A 66 5.59 10.53 -6.61
C THR A 66 6.63 9.61 -7.23
N SER A 67 7.33 8.84 -6.40
CA SER A 67 8.39 7.93 -6.80
C SER A 67 8.06 6.48 -6.47
N ILE A 68 7.89 5.65 -7.50
CA ILE A 68 7.79 4.20 -7.33
C ILE A 68 9.06 3.60 -6.68
N VAL A 69 10.23 4.21 -6.93
CA VAL A 69 11.50 3.81 -6.32
C VAL A 69 11.43 3.94 -4.80
N ASP A 70 10.95 5.08 -4.32
CA ASP A 70 10.82 5.33 -2.88
C ASP A 70 9.77 4.40 -2.25
N LEU A 71 8.68 4.10 -2.96
CA LEU A 71 7.68 3.13 -2.52
C LEU A 71 8.29 1.71 -2.38
N MET A 72 9.12 1.29 -3.32
CA MET A 72 9.81 -0.01 -3.25
C MET A 72 10.80 -0.03 -2.06
N LYS A 73 11.58 1.03 -1.85
CA LYS A 73 12.49 1.16 -0.68
C LYS A 73 11.74 1.14 0.64
N LEU A 74 10.58 1.78 0.68
CA LEU A 74 9.72 1.82 1.85
C LEU A 74 9.30 0.40 2.24
N THR A 75 8.93 -0.43 1.26
CA THR A 75 8.67 -1.86 1.46
C THR A 75 9.93 -2.69 1.72
N GLY A 76 11.12 -2.11 1.72
CA GLY A 76 12.39 -2.77 2.02
C GLY A 76 12.94 -3.58 0.85
N MET A 77 12.73 -3.11 -0.38
CA MET A 77 13.41 -3.60 -1.58
C MET A 77 14.48 -2.61 -2.05
N ASP A 78 15.47 -3.11 -2.79
CA ASP A 78 16.63 -2.33 -3.24
C ASP A 78 16.29 -1.29 -4.33
N SER A 79 15.15 -1.40 -4.99
CA SER A 79 14.61 -0.40 -5.93
C SER A 79 15.57 -0.06 -7.07
N THR A 80 16.26 -1.07 -7.58
CA THR A 80 17.19 -0.96 -8.70
C THR A 80 16.47 -0.89 -10.05
N LEU A 81 17.21 -0.56 -11.11
CA LEU A 81 16.71 -0.63 -12.48
C LEU A 81 16.26 -2.04 -12.86
N ALA A 82 16.90 -3.09 -12.33
CA ALA A 82 16.53 -4.46 -12.58
C ALA A 82 15.13 -4.77 -12.02
N GLU A 83 14.87 -4.37 -10.77
CA GLU A 83 13.56 -4.55 -10.14
C GLU A 83 12.47 -3.74 -10.85
N ARG A 84 12.75 -2.51 -11.28
CA ARG A 84 11.79 -1.73 -12.07
C ARG A 84 11.46 -2.39 -13.41
N ARG A 85 12.45 -2.98 -14.10
CA ARG A 85 12.24 -3.71 -15.35
C ARG A 85 11.45 -4.99 -15.13
N GLU A 86 11.72 -5.71 -14.04
CA GLU A 86 10.96 -6.90 -13.67
C GLU A 86 9.50 -6.53 -13.34
N LEU A 87 9.28 -5.48 -12.54
CA LEU A 87 7.95 -4.95 -12.25
C LEU A 87 7.23 -4.48 -13.52
N ALA A 88 7.96 -3.86 -14.45
CA ALA A 88 7.42 -3.45 -15.75
C ALA A 88 7.00 -4.67 -16.58
N GLY A 89 7.82 -5.72 -16.61
CA GLY A 89 7.47 -6.99 -17.26
C GLY A 89 6.23 -7.64 -16.63
N GLU A 90 6.15 -7.69 -15.31
CA GLU A 90 5.03 -8.25 -14.55
C GLU A 90 3.72 -7.48 -14.80
N LEU A 91 3.81 -6.15 -14.93
CA LEU A 91 2.66 -5.29 -15.22
C LEU A 91 2.32 -5.21 -16.72
N GLY A 92 3.15 -5.79 -17.60
CA GLY A 92 2.95 -5.73 -19.04
C GLY A 92 3.25 -4.37 -19.66
N TYR A 93 4.26 -3.66 -19.16
CA TYR A 93 4.72 -2.41 -19.76
C TYR A 93 5.26 -2.66 -21.17
N THR A 94 4.62 -2.06 -22.17
CA THR A 94 5.02 -2.13 -23.57
C THR A 94 5.70 -0.85 -24.08
N GLY A 95 5.96 0.09 -23.18
CA GLY A 95 6.57 1.37 -23.53
C GLY A 95 8.09 1.30 -23.65
N ASP A 96 8.70 2.44 -23.90
CA ASP A 96 10.15 2.55 -24.01
C ASP A 96 10.81 2.36 -22.63
N THR A 97 11.75 1.42 -22.53
CA THR A 97 12.49 1.12 -21.29
C THR A 97 13.77 1.95 -21.14
N SER A 98 14.12 2.72 -22.18
CA SER A 98 15.17 3.73 -22.13
C SER A 98 14.63 5.01 -21.47
N ASP A 99 13.35 5.36 -21.72
CA ASP A 99 12.68 6.45 -21.03
C ASP A 99 12.24 6.06 -19.61
N THR A 100 13.21 6.13 -18.68
CA THR A 100 12.99 5.71 -17.30
C THR A 100 11.98 6.61 -16.59
N ALA A 101 11.80 7.88 -17.02
CA ALA A 101 10.86 8.82 -16.41
C ALA A 101 9.40 8.43 -16.69
N SER A 102 9.04 8.25 -17.97
CA SER A 102 7.70 7.79 -18.36
C SER A 102 7.41 6.41 -17.81
N MET A 103 8.41 5.52 -17.85
CA MET A 103 8.30 4.19 -17.23
C MET A 103 8.01 4.29 -15.73
N ASN A 104 8.68 5.19 -14.99
CA ASN A 104 8.45 5.38 -13.55
C ASN A 104 7.03 5.84 -13.24
N ILE A 105 6.54 6.83 -13.99
CA ILE A 105 5.21 7.41 -13.81
C ILE A 105 4.14 6.35 -14.11
N TRP A 106 4.32 5.60 -15.19
CA TRP A 106 3.41 4.52 -15.55
C TRP A 106 3.41 3.40 -14.50
N LEU A 107 4.60 2.93 -14.10
CA LEU A 107 4.77 1.90 -13.06
C LEU A 107 4.10 2.31 -11.75
N HIS A 108 4.34 3.54 -11.33
CA HIS A 108 3.75 4.09 -10.12
C HIS A 108 2.22 4.06 -10.17
N ARG A 109 1.63 4.55 -11.26
CA ARG A 109 0.17 4.51 -11.47
C ARG A 109 -0.38 3.08 -11.45
N GLN A 110 0.29 2.14 -12.12
CA GLN A 110 -0.15 0.74 -12.18
C GLN A 110 -0.08 0.03 -10.84
N VAL A 111 0.99 0.24 -10.08
CA VAL A 111 1.13 -0.32 -8.73
C VAL A 111 0.00 0.17 -7.83
N ILE A 112 -0.34 1.45 -7.91
CA ILE A 112 -1.41 2.04 -7.12
C ILE A 112 -2.77 1.51 -7.56
N GLN A 113 -3.02 1.38 -8.86
CA GLN A 113 -4.23 0.71 -9.35
C GLN A 113 -4.34 -0.70 -8.80
N ARG A 114 -3.25 -1.47 -8.77
CA ARG A 114 -3.26 -2.82 -8.21
C ARG A 114 -3.53 -2.83 -6.70
N ILE A 115 -2.95 -1.89 -5.97
CA ILE A 115 -3.24 -1.72 -4.54
C ILE A 115 -4.73 -1.46 -4.33
N LYS A 116 -5.33 -0.58 -5.13
CA LYS A 116 -6.77 -0.26 -5.09
C LYS A 116 -7.65 -1.46 -5.44
N ASP A 117 -7.27 -2.20 -6.48
CA ASP A 117 -7.92 -3.45 -6.89
C ASP A 117 -7.92 -4.52 -5.78
N ASN A 118 -6.86 -4.55 -4.96
CA ASN A 118 -6.74 -5.46 -3.80
C ASN A 118 -7.41 -4.92 -2.52
N GLY A 119 -8.20 -3.85 -2.60
CA GLY A 119 -8.92 -3.26 -1.46
C GLY A 119 -8.12 -2.22 -0.67
N GLY A 120 -7.02 -1.71 -1.23
CA GLY A 120 -6.25 -0.60 -0.65
C GLY A 120 -6.80 0.77 -1.02
N GLN A 121 -7.13 1.59 -0.04
CA GLN A 121 -7.43 3.00 -0.23
C GLN A 121 -6.16 3.85 -0.10
N ILE A 122 -5.87 4.61 -1.16
CA ILE A 122 -4.86 5.66 -1.16
C ILE A 122 -5.62 6.97 -1.37
N ARG A 123 -5.66 7.81 -0.34
CA ARG A 123 -6.43 9.07 -0.32
C ARG A 123 -5.55 10.26 -0.68
N ASP A 124 -4.29 10.23 -0.26
CA ASP A 124 -3.28 11.22 -0.60
C ASP A 124 -2.55 10.82 -1.90
N MET A 125 -3.27 10.94 -3.01
CA MET A 125 -2.63 11.16 -4.31
C MET A 125 -3.10 12.50 -4.78
N THR A 126 -2.44 13.55 -4.31
CA THR A 126 -2.63 14.88 -4.89
C THR A 126 -2.01 14.83 -6.30
N ASP A 127 -2.87 14.85 -7.30
CA ASP A 127 -2.54 15.09 -8.72
C ASP A 127 -1.96 16.49 -8.91
#